data_AF-A0A402AVZ9-F1
#
_entry.id   AF-A0A402AVZ9-F1
#
_cell.length_a   1.000
_cell.length_b   1.000
_cell.length_c   1.000
_cell.angle_alpha   90.00
_cell.angle_beta   90.00
_cell.angle_gamma   90.00
#
_symmetry.space_group_name_H-M   'P 1'
#
loop_
_entity.id
_entity.type
_entity.pdbx_description
1 polymer ?
#
loop_
_entity_poly.entity_id
_entity_poly.type
_entity_poly.pdbx_seq_one_letter_code
_entity_poly.pdbx_strand_id
1 'polypeptide(L)'
;MEERKTKPTLEQVRAYHFFDISTLAILAGLETKTVYHALLRRPIYRSEAVTIVATLAQYIGLELSLEYIDIVVWEEYQILWIIRASLDIHESLSDSYHFVYARDQQHAKDLARKWLEQLPHLPHHFYTACPDGFMIGDISIPGHIQKEESLVPVE
;
A
#
# COMPACT_ATOMS: atom_id res chain seq x y z
N MET A 1 11.74 29.20 -6.65
CA MET A 1 10.73 28.21 -6.31
C MET A 1 10.69 27.25 -7.49
N GLU A 2 11.49 26.18 -7.45
CA GLU A 2 11.46 25.20 -8.54
C GLU A 2 10.13 24.45 -8.45
N GLU A 3 9.28 24.65 -9.45
CA GLU A 3 8.11 23.79 -9.66
C GLU A 3 8.62 22.36 -9.74
N ARG A 4 8.30 21.52 -8.74
CA ARG A 4 8.52 20.08 -8.83
C ARG A 4 7.75 19.61 -10.05
N LYS A 5 8.43 19.33 -11.16
CA LYS A 5 7.83 18.70 -12.34
C LYS A 5 7.17 17.40 -11.89
N THR A 6 5.84 17.35 -11.96
CA THR A 6 5.06 16.15 -11.66
C THR A 6 5.52 15.05 -12.62
N LYS A 7 6.00 13.92 -12.08
CA LYS A 7 6.45 12.80 -12.90
C LYS A 7 5.29 12.32 -13.81
N PRO A 8 5.53 12.02 -15.09
CA PRO A 8 4.50 11.46 -15.96
C PRO A 8 4.04 10.09 -15.48
N THR A 9 2.75 9.81 -15.60
CA THR A 9 2.20 8.47 -15.34
C THR A 9 2.51 7.52 -16.48
N LEU A 10 2.40 6.21 -16.23
CA LEU A 10 2.60 5.19 -17.26
C LEU A 10 1.62 5.35 -18.44
N GLU A 11 0.38 5.78 -18.19
CA GLU A 11 -0.61 6.08 -19.23
C GLU A 11 -0.23 7.31 -20.06
N GLN A 12 0.35 8.34 -19.43
CA GLN A 12 0.87 9.49 -20.17
C GLN A 12 2.06 9.10 -21.05
N VAL A 13 2.98 8.26 -20.56
CA VAL A 13 4.07 7.74 -21.38
C VAL A 13 3.53 6.97 -22.59
N ARG A 14 2.49 6.15 -22.39
CA ARG A 14 1.83 5.39 -23.46
C ARG A 14 1.22 6.27 -24.55
N ALA A 15 0.74 7.47 -24.20
CA ALA A 15 0.20 8.42 -25.16
C ALA A 15 1.27 8.98 -26.11
N TYR A 16 2.54 9.05 -25.67
CA TYR A 16 3.67 9.51 -26.49
C TYR A 16 4.42 8.35 -27.17
N HIS A 17 4.51 7.21 -26.50
CA HIS A 17 5.18 6.01 -26.98
C HIS A 17 4.22 4.83 -26.88
N PHE A 18 3.57 4.50 -27.99
CA PHE A 18 2.63 3.40 -28.00
C PHE A 18 3.33 2.08 -27.62
N PHE A 19 2.78 1.41 -26.60
CA PHE A 19 3.12 0.04 -26.27
C PHE A 19 1.84 -0.74 -25.96
N ASP A 20 1.85 -2.01 -26.35
CA ASP A 20 0.79 -2.95 -26.01
C ASP A 20 0.98 -3.49 -24.59
N ILE A 21 -0.09 -3.51 -23.80
CA ILE A 21 -0.06 -3.88 -22.38
C ILE A 21 0.32 -5.35 -22.22
N SER A 22 -0.25 -6.22 -23.06
CA SER A 22 0.00 -7.66 -22.99
C SER A 22 1.43 -7.99 -23.38
N THR A 23 1.94 -7.34 -24.42
CA THR A 23 3.32 -7.46 -24.88
C THR A 23 4.30 -7.00 -23.80
N LEU A 24 4.07 -5.84 -23.19
CA LEU A 24 4.90 -5.35 -22.09
C LEU A 24 4.90 -6.32 -20.90
N ALA A 25 3.74 -6.85 -20.54
CA ALA A 25 3.61 -7.83 -19.46
C ALA A 25 4.41 -9.12 -19.74
N ILE A 26 4.30 -9.66 -20.96
CA ILE A 26 5.05 -10.85 -21.40
C ILE A 26 6.56 -10.58 -21.33
N LEU A 27 7.03 -9.44 -21.84
CA LEU A 27 8.45 -9.08 -21.81
C LEU A 27 8.97 -8.85 -20.40
N ALA A 28 8.12 -8.35 -19.49
CA ALA A 28 8.46 -8.14 -18.09
C ALA A 28 8.38 -9.42 -17.24
N GLY A 29 7.82 -10.52 -17.78
CA GLY A 29 7.55 -11.74 -17.01
C GLY A 29 6.50 -11.52 -15.92
N LEU A 30 5.55 -10.62 -16.13
CA LEU A 30 4.50 -10.26 -15.18
C LEU A 30 3.11 -10.64 -15.72
N GLU A 31 2.12 -10.74 -14.83
CA GLU A 31 0.73 -10.84 -15.25
C GLU A 31 0.27 -9.54 -15.93
N THR A 32 -0.53 -9.64 -17.00
CA THR A 32 -1.13 -8.48 -17.67
C THR A 32 -1.91 -7.60 -16.70
N LYS A 33 -2.54 -8.21 -15.69
CA LYS A 33 -3.26 -7.51 -14.62
C LYS A 33 -2.35 -6.53 -13.87
N THR A 34 -1.11 -6.89 -13.57
CA THR A 34 -0.17 -6.01 -12.85
C THR A 34 0.14 -4.75 -13.66
N VAL A 35 0.36 -4.87 -14.97
CA VAL A 35 0.59 -3.72 -15.86
C VAL A 35 -0.68 -2.85 -15.97
N TYR A 36 -1.86 -3.47 -16.05
CA TYR A 36 -3.14 -2.73 -15.98
C TYR A 36 -3.30 -1.96 -14.67
N HIS A 37 -2.97 -2.58 -13.54
CA HIS A 37 -3.01 -1.91 -12.24
C HIS A 37 -2.09 -0.69 -12.22
N ALA A 38 -0.86 -0.81 -12.72
CA ALA A 38 0.08 0.30 -12.84
C ALA A 38 -0.49 1.46 -13.69
N LEU A 39 -1.07 1.15 -14.86
CA LEU A 39 -1.70 2.15 -15.74
C LEU A 39 -2.87 2.87 -15.08
N LEU A 40 -3.70 2.11 -14.35
CA LEU A 40 -4.87 2.63 -13.63
C LEU A 40 -4.52 3.28 -12.28
N ARG A 41 -3.23 3.50 -12.00
CA ARG A 41 -2.74 4.06 -10.73
C ARG A 41 -3.21 3.28 -9.49
N ARG A 42 -3.40 1.97 -9.64
CA ARG A 42 -3.63 1.06 -8.52
C ARG A 42 -2.27 0.63 -7.97
N PRO A 43 -2.12 0.54 -6.63
CA PRO A 43 -0.86 0.14 -6.03
C PRO A 43 -0.43 -1.26 -6.49
N ILE A 44 0.85 -1.38 -6.82
CA ILE A 44 1.55 -2.64 -7.14
C ILE A 44 2.81 -2.76 -6.29
N TYR A 45 3.49 -3.91 -6.29
CA TYR A 45 4.75 -4.02 -5.53
C TYR A 45 5.86 -3.21 -6.22
N ARG A 46 6.75 -2.59 -5.43
CA ARG A 46 7.86 -1.80 -5.99
C ARG A 46 8.75 -2.62 -6.92
N SER A 47 8.98 -3.89 -6.61
CA SER A 47 9.75 -4.80 -7.48
C SER A 47 9.09 -4.94 -8.86
N GLU A 48 7.77 -5.09 -8.91
CA GLU A 48 7.01 -5.14 -10.17
C GLU A 48 7.08 -3.81 -10.91
N ALA A 49 6.96 -2.69 -10.20
CA ALA A 49 7.09 -1.35 -10.78
C ALA A 49 8.47 -1.13 -11.42
N VAL A 50 9.56 -1.54 -10.74
CA VAL A 50 10.93 -1.50 -11.28
C VAL A 50 11.02 -2.32 -12.55
N THR A 51 10.50 -3.56 -12.54
CA THR A 51 10.52 -4.44 -13.71
C THR A 51 9.75 -3.83 -14.88
N ILE A 52 8.54 -3.32 -14.66
CA ILE A 52 7.74 -2.66 -15.71
C ILE A 52 8.51 -1.51 -16.34
N VAL A 53 9.11 -0.63 -15.53
CA VAL A 53 9.83 0.54 -16.04
C VAL A 53 11.10 0.13 -16.79
N ALA A 54 11.87 -0.84 -16.28
CA ALA A 54 13.07 -1.32 -16.95
C ALA A 54 12.75 -2.01 -18.28
N THR A 55 11.69 -2.84 -18.33
CA THR A 55 11.24 -3.46 -19.58
C THR A 55 10.73 -2.41 -20.56
N LEU A 56 9.97 -1.41 -20.09
CA LEU A 56 9.50 -0.32 -20.94
C LEU A 56 10.67 0.48 -21.51
N ALA A 57 11.66 0.83 -20.69
CA ALA A 57 12.89 1.51 -21.09
C ALA A 57 13.56 0.81 -22.29
N GLN A 58 13.72 -0.51 -22.20
CA GLN A 58 14.27 -1.35 -23.26
C GLN A 58 13.36 -1.40 -24.49
N TYR A 59 12.04 -1.49 -24.29
CA TYR A 59 11.06 -1.61 -25.37
C TYR A 59 10.99 -0.36 -26.25
N ILE A 60 11.05 0.84 -25.65
CA ILE A 60 10.95 2.11 -26.38
C ILE A 60 12.31 2.78 -26.64
N GLY A 61 13.40 2.21 -26.12
CA GLY A 61 14.76 2.73 -26.31
C GLY A 61 15.06 4.03 -25.55
N LEU A 62 14.43 4.24 -24.39
CA LEU A 62 14.65 5.41 -23.54
C LEU A 62 15.25 5.01 -22.19
N GLU A 63 16.04 5.88 -21.59
CA GLU A 63 16.44 5.72 -20.19
C GLU A 63 15.25 6.09 -19.29
N LEU A 64 14.63 5.08 -18.67
CA LEU A 64 13.54 5.26 -17.72
C LEU A 64 13.86 4.59 -16.38
N SER A 65 13.40 5.20 -15.30
CA SER A 65 13.46 4.68 -13.94
C SER A 65 12.25 5.18 -13.14
N LEU A 66 12.03 4.64 -11.94
CA LEU A 66 10.99 5.14 -11.02
C LEU A 66 11.24 6.59 -10.54
N GLU A 67 12.40 7.17 -10.83
CA GLU A 67 12.64 8.60 -10.62
C GLU A 67 11.95 9.46 -11.67
N TYR A 68 11.67 8.91 -12.85
CA TYR A 68 11.11 9.62 -13.99
C TYR A 68 9.65 9.28 -14.30
N ILE A 69 9.13 8.16 -13.78
CA ILE A 69 7.73 7.73 -13.99
C ILE A 69 7.02 7.65 -12.64
N ASP A 70 5.80 8.20 -12.59
CA ASP A 70 4.87 8.03 -11.47
C ASP A 70 4.17 6.67 -11.56
N ILE A 71 4.52 5.76 -10.63
CA ILE A 71 3.83 4.49 -10.41
C ILE A 71 3.50 4.38 -8.93
N VAL A 72 2.23 4.16 -8.63
CA VAL A 72 1.72 3.97 -7.28
C VAL A 72 2.19 2.61 -6.76
N VAL A 73 2.87 2.58 -5.61
CA VAL A 73 3.40 1.33 -5.03
C VAL A 73 2.85 1.06 -3.62
N TRP A 74 2.66 -0.20 -3.26
CA TRP A 74 2.13 -0.60 -1.95
C TRP A 74 2.95 -0.09 -0.77
N GLU A 75 4.25 0.12 -0.95
CA GLU A 75 5.17 0.62 0.07
C GLU A 75 4.89 2.08 0.48
N GLU A 76 4.15 2.82 -0.36
CA GLU A 76 3.64 4.16 -0.04
C GLU A 76 2.35 4.11 0.77
N TYR A 77 1.78 2.93 1.00
CA TYR A 77 0.53 2.77 1.73
C TYR A 77 0.74 2.11 3.08
N GLN A 78 -0.19 2.40 3.98
CA GLN A 78 -0.38 1.65 5.21
C GLN A 78 -1.73 0.95 5.12
N ILE A 79 -1.75 -0.33 5.46
CA ILE A 79 -2.95 -1.16 5.46
C ILE A 79 -3.58 -1.06 6.86
N LEU A 80 -4.90 -1.14 6.93
CA LEU A 80 -5.63 -1.23 8.18
C LEU A 80 -5.35 -2.57 8.86
N TRP A 81 -4.94 -2.53 10.12
CA TRP A 81 -4.77 -3.69 10.98
C TRP A 81 -5.76 -3.62 12.14
N ILE A 82 -6.50 -4.71 12.31
CA ILE A 82 -7.32 -4.95 13.50
C ILE A 82 -6.49 -5.76 14.48
N ILE A 83 -6.26 -5.19 15.65
CA ILE A 83 -5.58 -5.85 16.76
C ILE A 83 -6.65 -6.26 17.76
N ARG A 84 -6.72 -7.55 18.08
CA ARG A 84 -7.60 -8.09 19.12
C ARG A 84 -6.77 -8.57 20.29
N ALA A 85 -6.99 -8.00 21.47
CA ALA A 85 -6.53 -8.56 22.73
C ALA A 85 -7.69 -9.35 23.33
N SER A 86 -7.46 -10.60 23.70
CA SER A 86 -8.49 -11.49 24.22
C SER A 86 -8.04 -12.30 25.42
N LEU A 87 -9.02 -12.68 26.23
CA LEU A 87 -8.89 -13.68 27.29
C LEU A 87 -10.04 -14.65 27.16
N ASP A 88 -9.70 -15.93 27.04
CA ASP A 88 -10.66 -17.04 27.10
C ASP A 88 -10.59 -17.64 28.51
N ILE A 89 -11.56 -17.30 29.35
CA ILE A 89 -11.84 -18.04 30.57
C ILE A 89 -13.11 -18.82 30.30
N HIS A 90 -13.15 -20.09 30.72
CA HIS A 90 -14.19 -21.11 30.50
C HIS A 90 -15.67 -20.68 30.61
N GLU A 91 -16.00 -19.46 31.05
CA GLU A 91 -17.36 -18.91 31.18
C GLU A 91 -17.55 -17.50 30.56
N SER A 92 -16.50 -16.82 30.09
CA SER A 92 -16.61 -15.50 29.44
C SER A 92 -15.44 -15.18 28.53
N LEU A 93 -15.73 -14.87 27.27
CA LEU A 93 -14.76 -14.26 26.34
C LEU A 93 -14.72 -12.74 26.58
N SER A 94 -13.55 -12.22 26.93
CA SER A 94 -13.31 -10.78 26.98
C SER A 94 -12.43 -10.38 25.82
N ASP A 95 -12.96 -9.55 24.92
CA ASP A 95 -12.25 -9.02 23.76
C ASP A 95 -12.11 -7.50 23.87
N SER A 96 -10.95 -6.99 23.47
CA SER A 96 -10.71 -5.57 23.22
C SER A 96 -10.06 -5.39 21.85
N TYR A 97 -10.50 -4.38 21.12
CA TYR A 97 -10.08 -4.12 19.74
C TYR A 97 -9.35 -2.79 19.62
N HIS A 98 -8.31 -2.75 18.79
CA HIS A 98 -7.58 -1.55 18.42
C HIS A 98 -7.30 -1.55 16.93
N PHE A 99 -7.37 -0.38 16.30
CA PHE A 99 -7.23 -0.22 14.86
C PHE A 99 -6.05 0.69 14.58
N VAL A 100 -5.12 0.23 13.73
CA VAL A 100 -3.95 1.01 13.31
C VAL A 100 -3.72 0.85 11.82
N TYR A 101 -3.16 1.87 11.18
CA TYR A 101 -2.62 1.75 9.83
C TYR A 101 -1.13 1.40 9.92
N ALA A 102 -0.73 0.29 9.34
CA ALA A 102 0.65 -0.19 9.38
C ALA A 102 1.08 -0.83 8.05
N ARG A 103 2.40 -0.87 7.83
CA ARG A 103 2.98 -1.39 6.57
C ARG A 103 3.05 -2.91 6.58
N ASP A 104 3.20 -3.49 7.77
CA ASP A 104 3.31 -4.91 8.02
C ASP A 104 2.89 -5.20 9.46
N GLN A 105 2.87 -6.49 9.82
CA GLN A 105 2.46 -6.94 11.16
C GLN A 105 3.41 -6.43 12.25
N GLN A 106 4.70 -6.27 11.98
CA GLN A 106 5.67 -5.83 12.98
C GLN A 106 5.46 -4.36 13.32
N HIS A 107 5.23 -3.51 12.30
CA HIS A 107 4.85 -2.13 12.51
C HIS A 107 3.51 -2.02 13.27
N ALA A 108 2.54 -2.89 12.98
CA ALA A 108 1.28 -2.94 13.73
C ALA A 108 1.50 -3.28 15.22
N LYS A 109 2.38 -4.25 15.53
CA LYS A 109 2.78 -4.58 16.91
C LYS A 109 3.40 -3.40 17.63
N ASP A 110 4.29 -2.67 16.95
CA ASP A 110 4.97 -1.53 17.54
C ASP A 110 4.00 -0.38 17.86
N LEU A 111 3.04 -0.11 16.96
CA LEU A 111 1.98 0.88 17.19
C LEU A 111 1.03 0.47 18.33
N ALA A 112 0.71 -0.82 18.42
CA ALA A 112 -0.21 -1.36 19.44
C ALA A 112 0.39 -1.44 20.85
N ARG A 113 1.72 -1.33 20.98
CA ARG A 113 2.45 -1.68 22.21
C ARG A 113 1.92 -0.96 23.46
N LYS A 114 1.79 0.37 23.39
CA LYS A 114 1.30 1.18 24.53
C LYS A 114 -0.14 0.85 24.93
N TRP A 115 -0.97 0.50 23.96
CA TRP A 115 -2.35 0.09 24.21
C TRP A 115 -2.40 -1.30 24.87
N LEU A 116 -1.59 -2.24 24.40
CA LEU A 116 -1.48 -3.58 24.99
C LEU A 116 -0.91 -3.56 26.42
N GLU A 117 0.03 -2.67 26.71
CA GLU A 117 0.57 -2.47 28.07
C GLU A 117 -0.53 -2.07 29.08
N GLN A 118 -1.63 -1.47 28.63
CA GLN A 118 -2.79 -1.11 29.45
C GLN A 118 -3.77 -2.28 29.66
N LEU A 119 -3.58 -3.40 28.95
CA LEU A 119 -4.46 -4.56 28.96
C LEU A 119 -3.74 -5.83 29.43
N PRO A 120 -3.03 -5.83 30.60
CA PRO A 120 -2.29 -6.99 31.07
C PRO A 120 -3.18 -8.20 31.38
N HIS A 121 -4.48 -7.97 31.53
CA HIS A 121 -5.49 -9.01 31.76
C HIS A 121 -5.91 -9.76 30.48
N LEU A 122 -5.53 -9.29 29.28
CA LEU A 122 -5.88 -9.91 28.00
C LEU A 122 -4.61 -10.43 27.31
N PRO A 123 -4.11 -11.64 27.65
CA PRO A 123 -2.77 -12.08 27.25
C PRO A 123 -2.66 -12.53 25.78
N HIS A 124 -3.77 -12.79 25.11
CA HIS A 124 -3.75 -13.31 23.74
C HIS A 124 -3.97 -12.18 22.74
N HIS A 125 -2.97 -11.93 21.89
CA HIS A 125 -3.02 -10.84 20.89
C HIS A 125 -3.05 -11.39 19.47
N PHE A 126 -4.04 -10.97 18.70
CA PHE A 126 -4.21 -11.31 17.29
C PHE A 126 -4.09 -10.05 16.43
N TYR A 127 -3.50 -10.20 15.25
CA TYR A 127 -3.26 -9.11 14.31
C TYR A 127 -3.78 -9.53 12.95
N THR A 128 -4.79 -8.83 12.45
CA THR A 128 -5.47 -9.17 11.20
C THR A 128 -5.42 -7.97 10.26
N ALA A 129 -4.83 -8.15 9.08
CA ALA A 129 -4.84 -7.14 8.03
C ALA A 129 -6.23 -7.10 7.36
N CYS A 130 -6.74 -5.89 7.13
CA CYS A 130 -8.03 -5.61 6.51
C CYS A 130 -7.87 -4.64 5.32
N PRO A 131 -7.22 -5.08 4.21
CA PRO A 131 -6.90 -4.22 3.08
C PRO A 131 -8.13 -3.67 2.34
N ASP A 132 -9.27 -4.33 2.48
CA ASP A 132 -10.55 -3.91 1.90
C ASP A 132 -11.31 -2.91 2.79
N GLY A 133 -10.89 -2.73 4.04
CA GLY A 133 -11.59 -1.90 5.02
C GLY A 133 -12.88 -2.53 5.50
N PHE A 134 -13.71 -1.77 6.21
CA PHE A 134 -15.03 -2.22 6.65
C PHE A 134 -15.93 -1.05 7.09
N MET A 135 -17.19 -1.37 7.37
CA MET A 135 -18.20 -0.44 7.86
C MET A 135 -18.49 -0.71 9.34
N ILE A 136 -18.54 0.34 10.18
CA ILE A 136 -19.09 0.28 11.53
C ILE A 136 -20.32 1.18 11.57
N GLY A 137 -21.51 0.58 11.49
CA GLY A 137 -22.74 1.34 11.26
C GLY A 137 -22.62 2.15 9.97
N ASP A 138 -22.75 3.47 10.07
CA ASP A 138 -22.65 4.39 8.93
C ASP A 138 -21.22 4.93 8.70
N ILE A 139 -20.25 4.54 9.53
CA ILE A 139 -18.86 4.99 9.42
C ILE A 139 -18.08 4.03 8.52
N SER A 140 -17.50 4.55 7.44
CA SER A 140 -16.59 3.81 6.57
C SER A 140 -15.15 3.95 7.06
N ILE A 141 -14.48 2.82 7.30
CA ILE A 141 -13.07 2.78 7.65
C ILE A 141 -12.30 2.24 6.44
N PRO A 142 -11.44 3.06 5.80
CA PRO A 142 -10.73 2.63 4.60
C PRO A 142 -9.72 1.54 4.93
N GLY A 143 -9.57 0.56 4.04
CA GLY A 143 -8.64 -0.56 4.26
C GLY A 143 -7.16 -0.22 4.08
N HIS A 144 -6.87 0.91 3.46
CA HIS A 144 -5.53 1.44 3.32
C HIS A 144 -5.57 2.96 3.23
N ILE A 145 -4.51 3.60 3.71
CA ILE A 145 -4.28 5.03 3.54
C ILE A 145 -2.92 5.23 2.90
N GLN A 146 -2.81 6.28 2.08
CA GLN A 146 -1.50 6.69 1.61
C GLN A 146 -0.72 7.21 2.82
N LYS A 147 0.54 6.82 2.95
CA LYS A 147 1.45 7.39 3.93
C LYS A 147 1.54 8.88 3.61
N GLU A 148 0.95 9.72 4.44
CA GLU A 148 1.23 11.16 4.38
C GLU A 148 2.75 11.29 4.52
N GLU A 149 3.44 11.70 3.46
CA GLU A 149 4.67 12.44 3.63
C GLU A 149 4.24 13.64 4.46
N SER A 150 4.58 13.64 5.75
CA SER A 150 4.36 14.72 6.70
C SER A 150 4.23 16.06 5.99
N LEU A 151 2.99 16.50 5.76
CA LEU A 151 2.71 17.90 5.45
C LEU A 151 3.03 18.61 6.76
N VAL A 152 4.29 18.98 6.94
CA VAL A 152 4.66 19.93 7.98
C VAL A 152 3.85 21.18 7.65
N PRO A 153 2.93 21.63 8.52
CA PRO A 153 2.38 22.96 8.36
C PRO A 153 3.56 23.89 8.59
N VAL A 154 3.97 24.58 7.54
CA VAL A 154 4.82 25.75 7.68
C VAL A 154 3.92 26.81 8.32
N GLU A 155 3.97 26.89 9.65
CA GLU A 155 3.59 28.11 10.38
C GLU A 155 4.65 29.19 10.17
#